data_AF-A0A4Q6AY46-F1
#
_entry.id   AF-A0A4Q6AY46-F1
#
_cell.length_a   1.000
_cell.length_b   1.000
_cell.length_c   1.000
_cell.angle_alpha   90.00
_cell.angle_beta   90.00
_cell.angle_gamma   90.00
#
_symmetry.space_group_name_H-M   'P 1'
#
loop_
_entity.id
_entity.type
_entity.pdbx_description
1 polymer ?
#
loop_
_entity_poly.entity_id
_entity_poly.type
_entity_poly.pdbx_seq_one_letter_code
_entity_poly.pdbx_strand_id
1 'polypeptide(L)'
;MKRLLAHKKTFLLTASLVAVVSFFVFSTGHSPVDFNTDVKPILNRSCISCHGGVKKQGGFSVLFREEALAKLKSGKYGIVPGDPGESEMIRRLTLDDPEERMPYQHAPLSEDEIETLTQWIRQGAVWGHHWAYL
;
A
#
# COMPACT_ATOMS: atom_id res chain seq x y z
N MET A 1 23.89 17.03 -54.22
CA MET A 1 24.24 15.93 -53.27
C MET A 1 24.30 16.34 -51.78
N LYS A 2 24.56 17.60 -51.39
CA LYS A 2 24.70 17.98 -49.96
C LYS A 2 23.39 18.02 -49.13
N ARG A 3 22.24 18.28 -49.76
CA ARG A 3 20.93 18.37 -49.07
C ARG A 3 20.40 17.04 -48.52
N LEU A 4 20.73 15.91 -49.13
CA LEU A 4 20.29 14.58 -48.65
C LEU A 4 20.97 14.14 -47.35
N LEU A 5 22.24 14.54 -47.13
CA LEU A 5 22.98 14.21 -45.91
C LEU A 5 22.51 15.02 -44.70
N ALA A 6 22.00 16.24 -44.90
CA ALA A 6 21.49 17.08 -43.83
C ALA A 6 20.21 16.51 -43.20
N HIS A 7 19.28 16.02 -44.01
CA HIS A 7 18.05 15.36 -43.54
C HIS A 7 18.30 14.05 -42.79
N LYS A 8 19.31 13.26 -43.20
CA LYS A 8 19.71 12.05 -42.47
C LYS A 8 20.32 12.37 -41.09
N LYS A 9 21.12 13.44 -40.99
CA LYS A 9 21.73 13.86 -39.71
C LYS A 9 20.70 14.44 -38.74
N THR A 10 19.76 15.26 -39.22
CA THR A 10 18.69 15.79 -38.37
C THR A 10 17.72 14.69 -37.91
N PHE A 11 17.40 13.71 -38.77
CA PHE A 11 16.58 12.55 -38.40
C PHE A 11 17.25 11.64 -37.35
N LEU A 12 18.57 11.44 -37.45
CA LEU A 12 19.34 10.66 -36.46
C LEU A 12 19.46 11.38 -35.10
N LEU A 13 19.58 12.72 -35.11
CA LEU A 13 19.64 13.53 -33.89
C LEU A 13 18.29 13.58 -33.16
N THR A 14 17.18 13.68 -33.89
CA THR A 14 15.84 13.67 -33.29
C THR A 14 15.42 12.28 -32.80
N ALA A 15 15.76 11.21 -33.52
CA ALA A 15 15.50 9.84 -33.08
C ALA A 15 16.27 9.47 -31.79
N SER A 16 17.52 9.95 -31.66
CA SER A 16 18.33 9.77 -30.44
C SER A 16 17.77 10.54 -29.24
N LEU A 17 17.29 11.78 -29.45
CA LEU A 17 16.68 12.58 -28.38
C LEU A 17 15.36 11.97 -27.87
N VAL A 18 14.53 11.43 -28.75
CA VAL A 18 13.29 10.74 -28.37
C VAL A 18 13.58 9.47 -27.57
N ALA A 19 14.60 8.69 -27.96
CA ALA A 19 14.97 7.46 -27.24
C ALA A 19 15.49 7.74 -25.81
N VAL A 20 16.23 8.84 -25.59
CA VAL A 20 16.72 9.24 -24.27
C VAL A 20 15.57 9.74 -23.36
N VAL A 21 14.61 10.47 -23.92
CA VAL A 21 13.41 10.92 -23.17
C VAL A 21 12.52 9.74 -22.80
N SER A 22 12.35 8.75 -23.67
CA SER A 22 11.58 7.54 -23.36
C SER A 22 12.21 6.67 -22.27
N PHE A 23 13.53 6.70 -22.11
CA PHE A 23 14.23 5.92 -21.07
C PHE A 23 14.04 6.52 -19.66
N PHE A 24 13.84 7.84 -19.54
CA PHE A 24 13.67 8.51 -18.25
C PHE A 24 12.25 8.41 -17.66
N VAL A 25 11.25 8.03 -18.46
CA VAL A 25 9.83 7.99 -18.02
C VAL A 25 9.49 6.67 -17.29
N PHE A 26 10.39 5.69 -17.26
CA PHE A 26 10.07 4.31 -16.85
C PHE A 26 10.40 3.91 -15.39
N SER A 27 10.88 4.83 -14.54
CA SER A 27 11.28 4.47 -13.17
C SER A 27 10.45 5.14 -12.07
N THR A 28 9.13 5.17 -12.22
CA THR A 28 8.20 5.42 -11.10
C THR A 28 7.82 4.09 -10.41
N GLY A 29 8.80 3.25 -10.10
CA GLY A 29 8.58 2.16 -9.15
C GLY A 29 8.43 2.76 -7.77
N HIS A 30 7.25 2.65 -7.14
CA HIS A 30 7.10 3.00 -5.73
C HIS A 30 8.06 2.12 -4.93
N SER A 31 8.87 2.74 -4.07
CA SER A 31 9.76 1.99 -3.17
C SER A 31 8.93 0.97 -2.38
N PRO A 32 9.48 -0.22 -2.09
CA PRO A 32 8.81 -1.18 -1.21
C PRO A 32 8.45 -0.52 0.12
N VAL A 33 7.21 -0.71 0.56
CA VAL A 33 6.75 -0.22 1.87
C VAL A 33 7.37 -1.10 2.95
N ASP A 34 8.09 -0.49 3.90
CA ASP A 34 8.68 -1.21 5.01
C ASP A 34 7.67 -1.34 6.16
N PHE A 35 7.43 -2.57 6.59
CA PHE A 35 6.45 -2.81 7.64
C PHE A 35 6.84 -2.15 8.97
N ASN A 36 8.11 -2.19 9.34
CA ASN A 36 8.55 -1.72 10.66
C ASN A 36 8.56 -0.20 10.76
N THR A 37 8.96 0.50 9.69
CA THR A 37 9.05 1.97 9.69
C THR A 37 7.77 2.65 9.22
N ASP A 38 7.01 2.05 8.31
CA ASP A 38 5.92 2.75 7.64
C ASP A 38 4.56 2.25 8.16
N VAL A 39 4.36 0.93 8.23
CA VAL A 39 3.06 0.31 8.55
C VAL A 39 2.81 0.21 10.05
N LYS A 40 3.78 -0.36 10.78
CA LYS A 40 3.66 -0.68 12.20
C LYS A 40 3.35 0.55 13.06
N PRO A 41 3.92 1.75 12.83
CA PRO A 41 3.53 2.94 13.59
C PRO A 41 2.06 3.32 13.41
N ILE A 42 1.50 3.14 12.20
CA ILE A 42 0.08 3.39 11.90
C ILE A 42 -0.79 2.39 12.65
N LEU A 43 -0.49 1.09 12.53
CA LEU A 43 -1.25 0.03 13.21
C LEU A 43 -1.24 0.20 14.74
N ASN A 44 -0.07 0.51 15.31
CA ASN A 44 0.09 0.70 16.76
C ASN A 44 -0.75 1.87 17.28
N ARG A 45 -0.74 3.00 16.57
CA ARG A 45 -1.45 4.21 16.99
C ARG A 45 -2.95 4.11 16.77
N SER A 46 -3.39 3.55 15.64
CA SER A 46 -4.77 3.71 15.16
C SER A 46 -5.61 2.43 15.20
N CYS A 47 -5.01 1.26 15.42
CA CYS A 47 -5.72 -0.03 15.29
C CYS A 47 -5.66 -0.88 16.57
N ILE A 48 -4.50 -1.01 17.21
CA ILE A 48 -4.27 -1.99 18.28
C ILE A 48 -5.15 -1.78 19.52
N SER A 49 -5.60 -0.55 19.79
CA SER A 49 -6.45 -0.24 20.96
C SER A 49 -7.78 -1.00 20.97
N CYS A 50 -8.30 -1.36 19.80
CA CYS A 50 -9.57 -2.07 19.58
C CYS A 50 -9.41 -3.41 18.84
N HIS A 51 -8.36 -3.54 18.03
CA HIS A 51 -8.03 -4.71 17.20
C HIS A 51 -6.67 -5.30 17.58
N GLY A 52 -6.37 -5.43 18.87
CA GLY A 52 -5.14 -6.02 19.37
C GLY A 52 -5.30 -6.81 20.67
N GLY A 53 -4.50 -7.86 20.80
CA GLY A 53 -4.43 -8.68 22.02
C GLY A 53 -5.75 -9.39 22.31
N VAL A 54 -6.28 -9.15 23.52
CA VAL A 54 -7.60 -9.67 23.92
C VAL A 54 -8.76 -8.92 23.27
N LYS A 55 -8.51 -7.73 22.72
CA LYS A 55 -9.54 -6.92 22.03
C LYS A 55 -9.52 -7.26 20.55
N LYS A 56 -10.62 -7.86 20.09
CA LYS A 56 -10.80 -8.26 18.69
C LYS A 56 -12.17 -7.81 18.21
N GLN A 57 -12.39 -6.49 18.17
CA GLN A 57 -13.66 -5.95 17.69
C GLN A 57 -13.94 -6.45 16.26
N GLY A 58 -15.20 -6.81 16.00
CA GLY A 58 -15.58 -7.44 14.72
C GLY A 58 -14.93 -8.81 14.45
N GLY A 59 -14.25 -9.41 15.44
CA GLY A 59 -13.46 -10.62 15.24
C GLY A 59 -12.15 -10.40 14.48
N PHE A 60 -11.71 -9.15 14.33
CA PHE A 60 -10.49 -8.78 13.62
C PHE A 60 -9.40 -8.30 14.58
N SER A 61 -8.16 -8.69 14.31
CA SER A 61 -6.96 -8.36 15.09
C SER A 61 -5.78 -8.11 14.15
N VAL A 62 -5.02 -7.05 14.40
CA VAL A 62 -3.76 -6.73 13.71
C VAL A 62 -2.55 -7.00 14.60
N LEU A 63 -2.71 -7.71 15.71
CA LEU A 63 -1.58 -8.00 16.60
C LEU A 63 -0.66 -9.08 16.01
N PHE A 64 -1.25 -10.11 15.40
CA PHE A 64 -0.52 -11.21 14.78
C PHE A 64 -0.94 -11.36 13.33
N ARG A 65 0.01 -11.69 12.46
CA ARG A 65 -0.23 -11.85 11.02
C ARG A 65 -1.32 -12.87 10.75
N GLU A 66 -1.27 -14.01 11.43
CA GLU A 66 -2.19 -15.12 11.24
C GLU A 66 -3.63 -14.70 11.54
N GLU A 67 -3.82 -13.82 12.53
CA GLU A 67 -5.14 -13.30 12.89
C GLU A 67 -5.63 -12.24 11.91
N ALA A 68 -4.74 -11.37 11.45
CA ALA A 68 -5.07 -10.31 10.50
C ALA A 68 -5.50 -10.87 9.13
N LEU A 69 -4.95 -12.03 8.75
CA LEU A 69 -5.25 -12.75 7.52
C LEU A 69 -6.38 -13.77 7.68
N ALA A 70 -6.93 -13.94 8.89
CA ALA A 70 -7.96 -14.93 9.15
C ALA A 70 -9.31 -14.53 8.54
N LYS A 71 -10.10 -15.54 8.18
CA LYS A 71 -11.49 -15.33 7.78
C LYS A 71 -12.30 -14.85 8.97
N LEU A 72 -13.03 -13.75 8.78
CA LEU A 72 -13.89 -13.15 9.78
C LEU A 72 -15.23 -13.91 9.87
N LYS A 73 -15.96 -13.71 10.97
CA LYS A 73 -17.30 -14.30 11.17
C LYS A 73 -18.31 -13.90 10.08
N SER A 74 -18.10 -12.75 9.43
CA SER A 74 -18.92 -12.28 8.31
C SER A 74 -18.70 -13.07 7.01
N GLY A 75 -17.69 -13.95 6.97
CA GLY A 75 -17.29 -14.68 5.77
C GLY A 75 -16.26 -13.95 4.89
N LYS A 76 -15.94 -12.68 5.21
CA LYS A 76 -14.90 -11.88 4.53
C LYS A 76 -13.53 -12.04 5.19
N TYR A 77 -12.51 -11.40 4.63
CA TYR A 77 -11.16 -11.32 5.20
C TYR A 77 -10.85 -9.88 5.63
N GLY A 78 -10.14 -9.73 6.74
CA GLY A 78 -9.67 -8.42 7.20
C GLY A 78 -8.62 -7.86 6.25
N ILE A 79 -7.61 -8.68 5.94
CA ILE A 79 -6.54 -8.36 4.98
C ILE A 79 -6.39 -9.54 4.02
N VAL A 80 -6.33 -9.24 2.72
CA VAL A 80 -6.04 -10.18 1.62
C VAL A 80 -4.72 -9.76 0.98
N PRO A 81 -3.61 -10.50 1.20
CA PRO A 81 -2.32 -10.19 0.61
C PRO A 81 -2.39 -10.07 -0.91
N GLY A 82 -1.90 -8.96 -1.45
CA GLY A 82 -1.93 -8.65 -2.87
C GLY A 82 -3.22 -7.98 -3.35
N ASP A 83 -4.29 -7.98 -2.55
CA ASP A 83 -5.60 -7.46 -2.95
C ASP A 83 -6.20 -6.52 -1.88
N PRO A 84 -5.89 -5.21 -1.96
CA PRO A 84 -6.52 -4.22 -1.10
C PRO A 84 -8.03 -4.09 -1.31
N GLY A 85 -8.54 -4.42 -2.51
CA GLY A 85 -9.97 -4.29 -2.85
C GLY A 85 -10.82 -5.33 -2.12
N GLU A 86 -10.29 -6.54 -1.96
CA GLU A 86 -10.92 -7.62 -1.19
C GLU A 86 -10.60 -7.57 0.32
N SER A 87 -9.83 -6.57 0.77
CA SER A 87 -9.47 -6.38 2.17
C SER A 87 -10.50 -5.49 2.88
N GLU A 88 -11.30 -6.07 3.79
CA GLU A 88 -12.30 -5.30 4.55
C GLU A 88 -11.66 -4.17 5.37
N MET A 89 -10.41 -4.33 5.82
CA MET A 89 -9.66 -3.28 6.49
C MET A 89 -9.59 -2.00 5.64
N ILE A 90 -9.20 -2.09 4.36
CA ILE A 90 -9.09 -0.92 3.48
C ILE A 90 -10.46 -0.31 3.22
N ARG A 91 -11.46 -1.15 2.90
CA ARG A 91 -12.85 -0.70 2.72
C ARG A 91 -13.31 0.15 3.91
N ARG A 92 -13.08 -0.31 5.14
CA ARG A 92 -13.53 0.37 6.37
C ARG A 92 -12.82 1.69 6.63
N LEU A 93 -11.59 1.86 6.14
CA LEU A 93 -10.85 3.12 6.28
C LEU A 93 -11.39 4.22 5.36
N THR A 94 -12.02 3.85 4.24
CA THR A 94 -12.47 4.78 3.19
C THR A 94 -13.98 5.04 3.21
N LEU A 95 -14.71 4.60 4.23
CA LEU A 95 -16.15 4.87 4.35
C LEU A 95 -16.39 6.29 4.86
N ASP A 96 -17.42 6.96 4.32
CA ASP A 96 -17.84 8.29 4.79
C ASP A 96 -18.67 8.22 6.08
N ASP A 97 -19.41 7.11 6.28
CA ASP A 97 -20.26 6.93 7.45
C ASP A 97 -19.42 6.68 8.72
N PRO A 98 -19.42 7.59 9.71
CA PRO A 98 -18.63 7.44 10.93
C PRO A 98 -19.05 6.24 11.80
N GLU A 99 -20.25 5.69 11.62
CA GLU A 99 -20.70 4.50 12.34
C GLU A 99 -20.12 3.20 11.77
N GLU A 100 -19.72 3.20 10.49
CA GLU A 100 -19.09 2.05 9.86
C GLU A 100 -17.58 2.22 9.66
N ARG A 101 -17.10 3.46 9.54
CA ARG A 101 -15.72 3.84 9.26
C ARG A 101 -14.80 3.50 10.44
N MET A 102 -13.61 3.03 10.12
CA MET A 102 -12.51 2.89 11.09
C MET A 102 -11.52 4.05 11.00
N PRO A 103 -10.93 4.48 12.13
CA PRO A 103 -11.20 3.99 13.48
C PRO A 103 -12.51 4.60 14.02
N TYR A 104 -13.34 3.77 14.68
CA TYR A 104 -14.66 4.14 15.18
C TYR A 104 -14.57 5.19 16.30
N GLN A 105 -15.38 6.25 16.23
CA GLN A 105 -15.37 7.39 17.16
C GLN A 105 -13.99 8.07 17.34
N HIS A 106 -13.10 7.92 16.36
CA HIS A 106 -11.83 8.63 16.30
C HIS A 106 -11.68 9.34 14.96
N ALA A 107 -10.69 10.24 14.88
CA ALA A 107 -10.34 10.91 13.64
C ALA A 107 -10.00 9.88 12.54
N PRO A 108 -10.36 10.14 11.28
CA PRO A 108 -9.93 9.32 10.16
C PRO A 108 -8.40 9.33 10.04
N LEU A 109 -7.85 8.28 9.44
CA LEU A 109 -6.46 8.29 8.99
C LEU A 109 -6.30 9.32 7.87
N SER A 110 -5.09 9.84 7.70
CA SER A 110 -4.79 10.67 6.54
C SER A 110 -4.80 9.85 5.25
N GLU A 111 -4.98 10.52 4.11
CA GLU A 111 -4.90 9.87 2.80
C GLU A 111 -3.56 9.13 2.61
N ASP A 112 -2.45 9.73 3.04
CA ASP A 112 -1.11 9.12 2.97
C ASP A 112 -0.98 7.85 3.83
N GLU A 113 -1.60 7.83 5.01
CA GLU A 113 -1.61 6.65 5.88
C GLU A 113 -2.44 5.52 5.27
N ILE A 114 -3.60 5.84 4.69
CA ILE A 114 -4.44 4.89 3.98
C ILE A 114 -3.71 4.34 2.75
N GLU A 115 -3.03 5.19 1.99
CA GLU A 115 -2.24 4.79 0.83
C GLU A 115 -1.06 3.89 1.23
N THR A 116 -0.36 4.22 2.33
CA THR A 116 0.72 3.37 2.87
C THR A 116 0.20 1.96 3.19
N LEU A 117 -0.94 1.85 3.88
CA LEU A 117 -1.55 0.56 4.19
C LEU A 117 -2.03 -0.18 2.94
N THR A 118 -2.59 0.56 1.98
CA THR A 118 -3.07 0.02 0.70
C THR A 118 -1.93 -0.55 -0.12
N GLN A 119 -0.81 0.18 -0.24
CA GLN A 119 0.38 -0.27 -0.96
C GLN A 119 1.04 -1.45 -0.26
N TRP A 120 1.14 -1.42 1.07
CA TRP A 120 1.64 -2.56 1.83
C TRP A 120 0.84 -3.84 1.55
N ILE A 121 -0.50 -3.76 1.55
CA ILE A 121 -1.33 -4.90 1.20
C ILE A 121 -1.11 -5.32 -0.25
N ARG A 122 -1.09 -4.37 -1.19
CA ARG A 122 -0.84 -4.64 -2.61
C ARG A 122 0.49 -5.34 -2.85
N GLN A 123 1.50 -5.03 -2.04
CA GLN A 123 2.82 -5.66 -2.06
C GLN A 123 2.87 -7.01 -1.33
N GLY A 124 1.71 -7.58 -0.96
CA GLY A 124 1.62 -8.90 -0.34
C GLY A 124 1.55 -8.88 1.18
N ALA A 125 1.30 -7.71 1.79
CA ALA A 125 1.18 -7.55 3.24
C ALA A 125 2.31 -8.26 3.99
N VAL A 126 3.57 -8.01 3.58
CA VAL A 126 4.74 -8.63 4.19
C VAL A 126 4.96 -8.02 5.57
N TRP A 127 5.02 -8.85 6.61
CA TRP A 127 5.26 -8.39 7.98
C TRP A 127 6.76 -8.31 8.25
N GLY A 128 7.13 -7.36 9.11
CA GLY A 128 8.50 -7.22 9.57
C GLY A 128 8.90 -8.33 10.52
N HIS A 129 10.16 -8.73 10.49
CA HIS A 129 10.73 -9.60 11.50
C HIS A 129 10.89 -8.83 12.81
N HIS A 130 10.53 -9.46 13.94
CA HIS A 130 10.80 -8.89 15.25
C HIS A 130 12.31 -8.82 15.48
N TRP A 131 12.79 -7.68 16.00
CA TRP A 131 14.21 -7.42 16.27
C TRP A 131 14.88 -8.45 17.20
N ALA A 132 14.10 -9.21 17.98
CA ALA A 132 14.60 -10.28 18.85
C ALA A 132 15.00 -11.57 18.10
N TYR A 133 14.76 -11.62 16.77
CA TYR A 133 15.06 -12.76 15.91
C TYR A 133 16.03 -12.39 14.77
N LEU A 134 16.68 -11.23 14.86
CA LEU A 134 17.83 -10.82 14.06
C LEU A 134 19.11 -10.96 14.90
#